data_AF-A0A8S1KK43-F1
#
_entry.id   AF-A0A8S1KK43-F1
#
_cell.length_a   1.000
_cell.length_b   1.000
_cell.length_c   1.000
_cell.angle_alpha   90.00
_cell.angle_beta   90.00
_cell.angle_gamma   90.00
#
_symmetry.space_group_name_H-M   'P 1'
#
loop_
_entity.id
_entity.type
_entity.pdbx_description
1 polymer ?
#
loop_
_entity_poly.entity_id
_entity_poly.type
_entity_poly.pdbx_seq_one_letter_code
_entity_poly.pdbx_strand_id
1 'polypeptide(L)'
;MYPRQSKKQDKLKQSQNIQDFILNKLIKEFGSKPIDKDLITCYVHDYISKYSTFNESGVRALKVEIQEVLKKSQLEKETIIKTLKKQSNLQQLQNNQDVQNNENNSQQITKVITSGQEQLNNQKKNNTQEIPRLDSLTSENKQKSVYQLDDDEQDEWAAIIKYDTVLYQKEQEEKKKREQQLRQKLKDDLDKQLREKEKIKKEEALKEAQFIQQNQQRKQEFEQFEKQKKEQVKLKQLEEKKLRDEQVQLEKHKKRESQKQSKLQDDEMLQQLKNEISRESQELNKKRQEQKDKFQQILKENEQLRYKAQEEIKLQKEFDSKMQQQQLQKLIQDDERREQLKKDRDDKIKQFMSHYSHQVLTKQKENEENEGKYMLEQLKKQEEQDKQQQQYKKLKEQEKMELVKQQLQLQIQQKQQKKLSEEEEQKLLLLQQKLELMNYSEKEKQKQLNIKNNYKQNQEDIRKQIEESRHKSAHEKMSNMELLQNKSLLKNIAQEQVVKTKFRKVNVSMK
;
A
#
# COMPACT_ATOMS: atom_id res chain seq x y z
N MET A 1 -42.34 -11.74 17.58
CA MET A 1 -41.03 -12.34 17.92
C MET A 1 -40.75 -13.49 16.94
N TYR A 2 -39.79 -13.33 16.03
CA TYR A 2 -39.32 -14.40 15.15
C TYR A 2 -37.79 -14.52 15.24
N PRO A 3 -37.24 -15.58 15.87
CA PRO A 3 -35.80 -15.81 15.94
C PRO A 3 -35.39 -16.73 14.78
N ARG A 4 -35.29 -16.20 13.55
CA ARG A 4 -34.79 -16.99 12.40
C ARG A 4 -33.56 -16.40 11.71
N GLN A 5 -33.22 -15.13 11.94
CA GLN A 5 -32.05 -14.50 11.30
C GLN A 5 -30.72 -14.73 12.04
N SER A 6 -30.73 -14.98 13.35
CA SER A 6 -29.50 -15.23 14.13
C SER A 6 -28.80 -16.55 13.77
N LYS A 7 -29.56 -17.61 13.48
CA LYS A 7 -29.01 -18.95 13.18
C LYS A 7 -28.15 -19.02 11.90
N LYS A 8 -28.30 -18.10 10.95
CA LYS A 8 -27.49 -18.07 9.71
C LYS A 8 -26.13 -17.41 9.94
N GLN A 9 -26.07 -16.36 10.75
CA GLN A 9 -24.81 -15.69 11.07
C GLN A 9 -23.91 -16.56 11.96
N ASP A 10 -24.52 -17.34 12.87
CA ASP A 10 -23.76 -18.26 13.74
C ASP A 10 -23.12 -19.42 12.98
N LYS A 11 -23.77 -19.94 11.93
CA LYS A 11 -23.20 -21.00 11.07
C LYS A 11 -21.99 -20.52 10.24
N LEU A 12 -22.02 -19.29 9.74
CA LEU A 12 -20.90 -18.68 9.02
C LEU A 12 -19.69 -18.47 9.95
N LYS A 13 -19.93 -17.98 11.17
CA LYS A 13 -18.87 -17.83 12.19
C LYS A 13 -18.27 -19.17 12.63
N GLN A 14 -19.10 -20.21 12.80
CA GLN A 14 -18.62 -21.55 13.11
C GLN A 14 -17.78 -22.15 11.99
N SER A 15 -18.16 -21.94 10.73
CA SER A 15 -17.40 -22.39 9.55
C SER A 15 -16.02 -21.71 9.46
N GLN A 16 -15.95 -20.40 9.72
CA GLN A 16 -14.67 -19.66 9.75
C GLN A 16 -13.77 -20.11 10.90
N ASN A 17 -14.31 -20.33 12.10
CA ASN A 17 -13.53 -20.84 13.23
C ASN A 17 -12.94 -22.24 12.96
N ILE A 18 -13.69 -23.12 12.29
CA ILE A 18 -13.21 -24.46 11.90
C ILE A 18 -12.12 -24.35 10.82
N GLN A 19 -12.30 -23.44 9.85
CA GLN A 19 -11.29 -23.15 8.84
C GLN A 19 -9.97 -22.68 9.47
N ASP A 20 -10.03 -21.69 10.36
CA ASP A 20 -8.85 -21.14 11.02
C ASP A 20 -8.17 -22.19 11.89
N PHE A 21 -8.93 -23.05 12.55
CA PHE A 21 -8.40 -24.17 13.31
C PHE A 21 -7.64 -25.18 12.44
N ILE A 22 -8.23 -25.58 11.29
CA ILE A 22 -7.61 -26.53 10.35
C ILE A 22 -6.36 -25.91 9.70
N LEU A 23 -6.45 -24.65 9.28
CA LEU A 23 -5.34 -23.90 8.69
C LEU A 23 -4.16 -23.80 9.66
N ASN A 24 -4.41 -23.37 10.90
CA ASN A 24 -3.37 -23.24 11.92
C ASN A 24 -2.75 -24.60 12.28
N LYS A 25 -3.55 -25.67 12.31
CA LYS A 25 -3.04 -27.03 12.60
C LYS A 25 -2.15 -27.54 11.46
N LEU A 26 -2.52 -27.33 10.19
CA LEU A 26 -1.71 -27.74 9.03
C LEU A 26 -0.45 -26.89 8.87
N ILE A 27 -0.52 -25.57 9.12
CA ILE A 27 0.65 -24.69 9.12
C ILE A 27 1.62 -25.08 10.24
N LYS A 28 1.12 -25.49 11.41
CA LYS A 28 1.98 -25.95 12.52
C LYS A 28 2.65 -27.30 12.22
N GLU A 29 1.95 -28.21 11.53
CA GLU A 29 2.49 -29.52 11.18
C GLU A 29 3.45 -29.48 9.98
N PHE A 30 3.24 -28.58 9.01
CA PHE A 30 3.93 -28.62 7.72
C PHE A 30 4.56 -27.29 7.25
N GLY A 31 4.24 -26.17 7.88
CA GLY A 31 4.62 -24.81 7.45
C GLY A 31 5.99 -24.34 7.95
N SER A 32 7.05 -25.13 7.69
CA SER A 32 8.42 -24.78 8.10
C SER A 32 9.03 -23.61 7.30
N LYS A 33 8.71 -23.50 6.00
CA LYS A 33 9.15 -22.41 5.12
C LYS A 33 7.99 -21.48 4.75
N PRO A 34 8.24 -20.19 4.45
CA PRO A 34 7.18 -19.24 4.10
C PRO A 34 6.38 -19.65 2.85
N ILE A 35 7.05 -20.23 1.85
CA ILE A 35 6.41 -20.74 0.63
C ILE A 35 5.46 -21.91 0.94
N ASP A 36 5.81 -22.74 1.93
CA ASP A 36 4.97 -23.86 2.35
C ASP A 36 3.70 -23.36 3.07
N LYS A 37 3.79 -22.27 3.84
CA LYS A 37 2.63 -21.62 4.47
C LYS A 37 1.65 -21.05 3.46
N ASP A 38 2.15 -20.39 2.43
CA ASP A 38 1.34 -19.83 1.35
C ASP A 38 0.65 -20.94 0.53
N LEU A 39 1.37 -22.03 0.26
CA LEU A 39 0.84 -23.20 -0.42
C LEU A 39 -0.30 -23.85 0.38
N ILE A 40 -0.08 -24.11 1.67
CA ILE A 40 -1.10 -24.69 2.58
C ILE A 40 -2.34 -23.81 2.62
N THR A 41 -2.16 -22.49 2.70
CA THR A 41 -3.26 -21.53 2.71
C THR A 41 -4.08 -21.59 1.42
N CYS A 42 -3.43 -21.71 0.26
CA CYS A 42 -4.12 -21.82 -1.03
C CYS A 42 -4.92 -23.13 -1.15
N TYR A 43 -4.37 -24.25 -0.69
CA TYR A 43 -5.06 -25.55 -0.71
C TYR A 43 -6.26 -25.60 0.22
N VAL A 44 -6.14 -25.04 1.44
CA VAL A 44 -7.27 -24.95 2.37
C VAL A 44 -8.38 -24.07 1.79
N HIS A 45 -8.03 -22.98 1.10
CA HIS A 45 -9.03 -22.08 0.51
C HIS A 45 -9.71 -22.67 -0.73
N ASP A 46 -8.96 -23.40 -1.57
CA ASP A 46 -9.50 -24.16 -2.71
C ASP A 46 -10.43 -25.29 -2.24
N TYR A 47 -10.06 -26.00 -1.17
CA TYR A 47 -10.89 -27.04 -0.58
C TYR A 47 -12.25 -26.51 -0.10
N ILE A 48 -12.27 -25.34 0.56
CA ILE A 48 -13.51 -24.68 1.01
C ILE A 48 -14.37 -24.25 -0.18
N SER A 49 -13.73 -23.77 -1.24
CA SER A 49 -14.44 -23.32 -2.44
C SER A 49 -15.11 -24.50 -3.16
N LYS A 50 -14.54 -25.70 -3.07
CA LYS A 50 -15.09 -26.94 -3.65
C LYS A 50 -16.07 -27.67 -2.73
N TYR A 51 -15.88 -27.60 -1.42
CA TYR A 51 -16.68 -28.34 -0.43
C TYR A 51 -17.21 -27.40 0.66
N SER A 52 -18.54 -27.28 0.75
CA SER A 52 -19.22 -26.40 1.71
C SER A 52 -19.05 -26.81 3.19
N THR A 53 -18.55 -28.01 3.48
CA THR A 53 -18.37 -28.54 4.85
C THR A 53 -17.09 -29.34 4.98
N PHE A 54 -16.38 -29.19 6.11
CA PHE A 54 -15.21 -29.99 6.43
C PHE A 54 -15.62 -31.35 6.98
N ASN A 55 -15.44 -32.41 6.17
CA ASN A 55 -15.59 -33.79 6.63
C ASN A 55 -14.21 -34.33 7.06
N GLU A 56 -14.17 -35.19 8.08
CA GLU A 56 -12.91 -35.72 8.63
C GLU A 56 -12.09 -36.48 7.58
N SER A 57 -12.73 -37.28 6.71
CA SER A 57 -12.03 -37.97 5.62
C SER A 57 -11.45 -36.98 4.59
N GLY A 58 -12.15 -35.86 4.37
CA GLY A 58 -11.73 -34.78 3.49
C GLY A 58 -10.50 -34.04 4.01
N VAL A 59 -10.44 -33.78 5.32
CA VAL A 59 -9.26 -33.17 5.97
C VAL A 59 -8.06 -34.13 5.94
N ARG A 60 -8.28 -35.44 6.07
CA ARG A 60 -7.20 -36.44 5.89
C ARG A 60 -6.69 -36.48 4.44
N ALA A 61 -7.58 -36.44 3.46
CA ALA A 61 -7.20 -36.39 2.04
C ALA A 61 -6.39 -35.11 1.74
N LEU A 62 -6.84 -33.96 2.24
CA LEU A 62 -6.14 -32.68 2.12
C LEU A 62 -4.73 -32.73 2.74
N LYS A 63 -4.59 -33.41 3.88
CA LYS A 63 -3.30 -33.60 4.54
C LYS A 63 -2.33 -34.44 3.69
N VAL A 64 -2.81 -35.52 3.07
CA VAL A 64 -2.01 -36.37 2.16
C VAL A 64 -1.59 -35.57 0.92
N GLU A 65 -2.51 -34.81 0.33
CA GLU A 65 -2.24 -34.00 -0.86
C GLU A 65 -1.21 -32.89 -0.58
N ILE A 66 -1.34 -32.18 0.55
CA ILE A 66 -0.35 -31.19 0.99
C ILE A 66 1.01 -31.86 1.21
N GLN A 67 1.05 -33.05 1.83
CA GLN A 67 2.30 -33.76 2.09
C GLN A 67 3.01 -34.22 0.80
N GLU A 68 2.27 -34.60 -0.24
CA GLU A 68 2.85 -34.93 -1.55
C GLU A 68 3.39 -33.69 -2.27
N VAL A 69 2.65 -32.58 -2.26
CA VAL A 69 3.06 -31.34 -2.94
C VAL A 69 4.24 -30.67 -2.22
N LEU A 70 4.38 -30.86 -0.91
CA LEU A 70 5.53 -30.33 -0.16
C LEU A 70 6.86 -31.00 -0.53
N LYS A 71 6.83 -32.21 -1.10
CA LYS A 71 8.02 -32.92 -1.61
C LYS A 71 8.49 -32.41 -2.98
N LYS A 72 7.69 -31.60 -3.66
CA LYS A 72 7.99 -31.06 -5.00
C LYS A 72 9.01 -29.91 -4.98
N SER A 73 9.60 -29.61 -6.14
CA SER A 73 10.58 -28.53 -6.28
C SER A 73 9.96 -27.15 -5.99
N GLN A 74 10.76 -26.19 -5.54
CA GLN A 74 10.29 -24.84 -5.18
C GLN A 74 9.64 -24.10 -6.36
N LEU A 75 10.17 -24.28 -7.57
CA LEU A 75 9.59 -23.76 -8.81
C LEU A 75 8.19 -24.35 -9.08
N GLU A 76 8.01 -25.65 -8.85
CA GLU A 76 6.71 -26.31 -9.01
C GLU A 76 5.70 -25.81 -7.99
N LYS A 77 6.12 -25.62 -6.73
CA LYS A 77 5.28 -25.03 -5.67
C LYS A 77 4.76 -23.63 -6.06
N GLU A 78 5.62 -22.78 -6.62
CA GLU A 78 5.21 -21.44 -7.07
C GLU A 78 4.23 -21.49 -8.26
N THR A 79 4.41 -22.42 -9.20
CA THR A 79 3.45 -22.59 -10.31
C THR A 79 2.08 -23.08 -9.82
N ILE A 80 2.06 -23.97 -8.83
CA ILE A 80 0.82 -24.47 -8.21
C ILE A 80 0.11 -23.34 -7.46
N ILE A 81 0.83 -22.54 -6.67
CA ILE A 81 0.27 -21.36 -5.97
C ILE A 81 -0.35 -20.38 -6.97
N LYS A 82 0.34 -20.09 -8.08
CA LYS A 82 -0.17 -19.19 -9.13
C LYS A 82 -1.44 -19.75 -9.79
N THR A 83 -1.55 -21.06 -9.94
CA THR A 83 -2.71 -21.72 -10.57
C THR A 83 -3.92 -21.72 -9.62
N LEU A 84 -3.72 -22.07 -8.35
CA LEU A 84 -4.77 -22.08 -7.33
C LEU A 84 -5.33 -20.66 -7.06
N LYS A 85 -4.46 -19.64 -7.00
CA LYS A 85 -4.90 -18.23 -6.87
C LYS A 85 -5.74 -17.76 -8.04
N LYS A 86 -5.42 -18.19 -9.27
CA LYS A 86 -6.23 -17.87 -10.46
C LYS A 86 -7.61 -18.54 -10.41
N GLN A 87 -7.69 -19.80 -9.98
CA GLN A 87 -8.97 -20.52 -9.85
C GLN A 87 -9.86 -19.90 -8.77
N SER A 88 -9.30 -19.57 -7.60
CA SER A 88 -10.04 -18.93 -6.50
C SER A 88 -10.62 -17.57 -6.90
N ASN A 89 -9.84 -16.74 -7.64
CA ASN A 89 -10.32 -15.45 -8.14
C ASN A 89 -11.43 -15.59 -9.20
N LEU A 90 -11.38 -16.64 -10.04
CA LEU A 90 -12.44 -16.90 -11.04
C LEU A 90 -13.77 -17.27 -10.38
N GLN A 91 -13.74 -18.07 -9.32
CA GLN A 91 -14.96 -18.49 -8.60
C GLN A 91 -15.58 -17.35 -7.76
N GLN A 92 -14.76 -16.45 -7.20
CA GLN A 92 -15.29 -15.25 -6.52
C GLN A 92 -15.99 -14.27 -7.49
N LEU A 93 -15.55 -14.22 -8.75
CA LEU A 93 -16.20 -13.43 -9.80
C LEU A 93 -17.55 -14.04 -10.25
N GLN A 94 -17.69 -15.37 -10.23
CA GLN A 94 -18.96 -16.03 -10.55
C GLN A 94 -19.99 -15.91 -9.41
N ASN A 95 -19.59 -16.08 -8.15
CA ASN A 95 -20.50 -15.95 -7.00
C ASN A 95 -21.05 -14.52 -6.80
N ASN A 96 -20.35 -13.49 -7.27
CA ASN A 96 -20.85 -12.10 -7.24
C ASN A 96 -21.87 -11.78 -8.35
N GLN A 97 -21.93 -12.57 -9.43
CA GLN A 97 -22.95 -12.40 -10.48
C GLN A 97 -24.31 -13.03 -10.09
N ASP A 98 -24.31 -14.09 -9.29
CA ASP A 98 -25.55 -14.75 -8.83
C ASP A 98 -26.26 -14.02 -7.67
N VAL A 99 -25.55 -13.17 -6.92
CA VAL A 99 -26.16 -12.32 -5.87
C VAL A 99 -26.83 -11.07 -6.48
N GLN A 100 -26.32 -10.54 -7.60
CA GLN A 100 -26.94 -9.39 -8.27
C GLN A 100 -28.16 -9.73 -9.14
N ASN A 101 -28.30 -10.98 -9.59
CA ASN A 101 -29.47 -11.42 -10.34
C ASN A 101 -30.66 -11.85 -9.48
N ASN A 102 -30.48 -12.04 -8.16
CA ASN A 102 -31.55 -12.49 -7.26
C ASN A 102 -32.27 -11.36 -6.50
N GLU A 103 -31.77 -10.11 -6.54
CA GLU A 103 -32.48 -8.95 -5.96
C GLU A 103 -33.48 -8.29 -6.94
N ASN A 104 -33.41 -8.60 -8.24
CA ASN A 104 -34.32 -8.04 -9.24
C ASN A 104 -35.63 -8.82 -9.45
N ASN A 105 -35.82 -9.95 -8.75
CA ASN A 105 -37.04 -10.78 -8.88
C ASN A 105 -37.99 -10.71 -7.66
N SER A 106 -37.80 -9.75 -6.74
CA SER A 106 -38.66 -9.58 -5.56
C SER A 106 -39.55 -8.32 -5.58
N GLN A 107 -39.75 -7.70 -6.74
CA GLN A 107 -40.65 -6.52 -6.90
C GLN A 107 -41.78 -6.69 -7.92
N GLN A 108 -42.15 -7.92 -8.29
CA GLN A 108 -43.29 -8.19 -9.17
C GLN A 108 -44.33 -9.15 -8.59
N ILE A 109 -44.72 -9.01 -7.32
CA ILE A 109 -45.99 -9.58 -6.82
C ILE A 109 -46.60 -8.64 -5.79
N THR A 110 -47.40 -7.66 -6.23
CA THR A 110 -48.46 -6.98 -5.44
C THR A 110 -49.27 -6.05 -6.36
N LYS A 111 -49.80 -6.60 -7.44
CA LYS A 111 -50.96 -6.02 -8.14
C LYS A 111 -51.81 -7.17 -8.62
N VAL A 112 -52.89 -7.42 -7.88
CA VAL A 112 -54.17 -8.07 -8.23
C VAL A 112 -54.67 -8.66 -6.92
N ILE A 113 -55.70 -8.03 -6.36
CA ILE A 113 -56.78 -8.53 -5.49
C ILE A 113 -57.34 -7.27 -4.82
N THR A 114 -58.36 -6.68 -5.45
CA THR A 114 -59.39 -5.85 -4.80
C THR A 114 -60.47 -5.57 -5.84
N SER A 115 -61.15 -6.64 -6.24
CA SER A 115 -62.42 -6.57 -6.96
C SER A 115 -63.23 -7.78 -6.52
N GLY A 116 -64.36 -7.51 -5.85
CA GLY A 116 -65.34 -8.53 -5.48
C GLY A 116 -65.49 -8.73 -3.98
N GLN A 117 -66.08 -7.75 -3.29
CA GLN A 117 -66.98 -8.07 -2.19
C GLN A 117 -68.19 -7.14 -2.26
N GLU A 118 -69.26 -7.71 -2.80
CA GLU A 118 -70.62 -7.25 -2.67
C GLU A 118 -70.92 -7.00 -1.18
N GLN A 119 -71.14 -5.74 -0.83
CA GLN A 119 -71.90 -5.40 0.35
C GLN A 119 -73.09 -4.55 -0.09
N LEU A 120 -74.19 -5.27 -0.28
CA LEU A 120 -75.54 -4.79 -0.08
C LEU A 120 -75.59 -3.94 1.20
N ASN A 121 -75.70 -2.63 1.05
CA ASN A 121 -76.23 -1.77 2.10
C ASN A 121 -77.17 -0.76 1.47
N ASN A 122 -78.43 -1.20 1.36
CA ASN A 122 -79.60 -0.37 1.15
C ASN A 122 -79.72 0.66 2.30
N GLN A 123 -79.11 1.83 2.15
CA GLN A 123 -79.55 3.02 2.87
C GLN A 123 -80.52 3.80 1.99
N LYS A 124 -81.79 3.35 2.02
CA LYS A 124 -82.95 4.18 1.75
C LYS A 124 -82.98 5.30 2.79
N LYS A 125 -82.53 6.50 2.44
CA LYS A 125 -82.86 7.73 3.17
C LYS A 125 -83.18 8.85 2.17
N ASN A 126 -84.47 9.16 2.15
CA ASN A 126 -85.08 10.47 2.01
C ASN A 126 -85.01 11.15 0.64
N ASN A 127 -86.15 11.15 -0.06
CA ASN A 127 -86.90 12.38 -0.29
C ASN A 127 -88.32 12.03 -0.74
N THR A 128 -89.14 11.63 0.22
CA THR A 128 -90.58 11.83 0.14
C THR A 128 -90.76 13.35 0.13
N GLN A 129 -90.99 13.92 -1.06
CA GLN A 129 -91.53 15.28 -1.11
C GLN A 129 -92.92 15.21 -0.49
N GLU A 130 -93.00 15.73 0.72
CA GLU A 130 -94.22 16.11 1.39
C GLU A 130 -95.04 16.95 0.40
N ILE A 131 -96.18 16.39 0.00
CA ILE A 131 -97.27 17.16 -0.57
C ILE A 131 -97.61 18.19 0.50
N PRO A 132 -97.48 19.51 0.25
CA PRO A 132 -98.02 20.48 1.17
C PRO A 132 -99.52 20.26 1.20
N ARG A 133 -100.01 19.76 2.35
CA ARG A 133 -101.40 19.85 2.74
C ARG A 133 -101.79 21.32 2.67
N LEU A 134 -102.51 21.68 1.61
CA LEU A 134 -103.22 22.94 1.59
C LEU A 134 -104.48 22.73 2.44
N ASP A 135 -104.37 23.13 3.71
CA ASP A 135 -105.51 23.54 4.50
C ASP A 135 -106.16 24.74 3.80
N SER A 136 -107.35 24.52 3.26
CA SER A 136 -108.31 25.60 2.97
C SER A 136 -109.72 25.07 3.16
N LEU A 137 -110.02 24.78 4.43
CA LEU A 137 -111.37 24.86 4.97
C LEU A 137 -111.77 26.33 5.04
N THR A 138 -112.35 26.85 3.97
CA THR A 138 -113.31 27.95 4.07
C THR A 138 -114.49 27.66 3.18
N SER A 139 -115.51 27.10 3.84
CA SER A 139 -116.92 27.30 3.59
C SER A 139 -117.20 28.70 3.03
N GLU A 140 -117.60 28.77 1.77
CA GLU A 140 -118.53 29.79 1.29
C GLU A 140 -119.57 29.12 0.39
N ASN A 141 -120.80 29.09 0.92
CA ASN A 141 -122.03 28.84 0.19
C ASN A 141 -122.01 29.56 -1.15
N LYS A 142 -121.82 28.83 -2.25
CA LYS A 142 -122.25 29.28 -3.57
C LYS A 142 -123.39 28.40 -4.04
N GLN A 143 -124.53 29.06 -4.12
CA GLN A 143 -125.79 28.60 -4.67
C GLN A 143 -125.53 27.85 -5.98
N LYS A 144 -126.17 26.68 -6.13
CA LYS A 144 -126.27 25.98 -7.39
C LYS A 144 -127.08 26.86 -8.35
N SER A 145 -126.39 27.63 -9.19
CA SER A 145 -126.97 28.26 -10.37
C SER A 145 -126.97 27.23 -11.49
N VAL A 146 -128.16 26.74 -11.83
CA VAL A 146 -128.41 25.98 -13.06
C VAL A 146 -128.39 26.97 -14.21
N TYR A 147 -127.53 26.77 -15.20
CA TYR A 147 -127.60 27.48 -16.46
C TYR A 147 -128.60 26.73 -17.35
N GLN A 148 -129.75 27.33 -17.64
CA GLN A 148 -130.65 26.90 -18.71
C GLN A 148 -130.18 27.55 -20.02
N LEU A 149 -130.09 26.75 -21.07
CA LEU A 149 -129.85 27.20 -22.44
C LEU A 149 -131.22 27.56 -23.05
N ASP A 150 -131.36 28.80 -23.49
CA ASP A 150 -132.47 29.22 -24.35
C ASP A 150 -132.12 28.86 -25.81
N ASP A 151 -132.27 27.58 -26.18
CA ASP A 151 -132.40 27.14 -27.59
C ASP A 151 -132.76 25.63 -27.65
N ASP A 152 -133.95 25.31 -28.18
CA ASP A 152 -134.54 23.96 -28.29
C ASP A 152 -133.89 23.05 -29.37
N GLU A 153 -132.63 23.28 -29.75
CA GLU A 153 -131.96 22.50 -30.81
C GLU A 153 -130.61 21.85 -30.41
N GLN A 154 -130.18 21.88 -29.15
CA GLN A 154 -128.96 21.19 -28.72
C GLN A 154 -129.09 20.42 -27.38
N ASP A 155 -128.96 19.10 -27.47
CA ASP A 155 -128.93 18.13 -26.35
C ASP A 155 -127.82 18.47 -25.34
N GLU A 156 -128.19 18.70 -24.07
CA GLU A 156 -127.25 19.06 -23.00
C GLU A 156 -126.21 17.96 -22.73
N TRP A 157 -126.56 16.70 -23.01
CA TRP A 157 -125.60 15.59 -22.95
C TRP A 157 -124.54 15.69 -24.05
N ALA A 158 -124.90 16.19 -25.23
CA ALA A 158 -123.94 16.42 -26.31
C ALA A 158 -122.99 17.58 -25.97
N ALA A 159 -123.45 18.61 -25.24
CA ALA A 159 -122.59 19.68 -24.74
C ALA A 159 -121.59 19.17 -23.69
N ILE A 160 -122.02 18.32 -22.76
CA ILE A 160 -121.14 17.67 -21.77
C ILE A 160 -120.10 16.78 -22.48
N ILE A 161 -120.51 15.95 -23.44
CA ILE A 161 -119.59 15.09 -24.20
C ILE A 161 -118.59 15.93 -25.02
N LYS A 162 -119.02 17.04 -25.63
CA LYS A 162 -118.12 17.99 -26.31
C LYS A 162 -117.14 18.63 -25.34
N TYR A 163 -117.58 19.00 -24.14
CA TYR A 163 -116.70 19.56 -23.11
C TYR A 163 -115.67 18.53 -22.62
N ASP A 164 -116.10 17.30 -22.33
CA ASP A 164 -115.21 16.21 -21.88
C ASP A 164 -114.21 15.79 -22.97
N THR A 165 -114.63 15.78 -24.25
CA THR A 165 -113.71 15.52 -25.37
C THR A 165 -112.70 16.63 -25.55
N VAL A 166 -113.08 17.90 -25.40
CA VAL A 166 -112.15 19.04 -25.40
C VAL A 166 -111.19 18.98 -24.20
N LEU A 167 -111.70 18.62 -23.01
CA LEU A 167 -110.89 18.48 -21.80
C LEU A 167 -109.87 17.35 -21.96
N TYR A 168 -110.29 16.20 -22.50
CA TYR A 168 -109.43 15.06 -22.80
C TYR A 168 -108.38 15.40 -23.85
N GLN A 169 -108.74 16.12 -24.92
CA GLN A 169 -107.77 16.60 -25.91
C GLN A 169 -106.73 17.53 -25.27
N LYS A 170 -107.17 18.46 -24.41
CA LYS A 170 -106.28 19.35 -23.66
C LYS A 170 -105.37 18.58 -22.70
N GLU A 171 -105.88 17.57 -22.01
CA GLU A 171 -105.09 16.71 -21.13
C GLU A 171 -104.04 15.90 -21.93
N GLN A 172 -104.41 15.38 -23.10
CA GLN A 172 -103.47 14.68 -24.00
C GLN A 172 -102.38 15.61 -24.55
N GLU A 173 -102.73 16.84 -24.91
CA GLU A 173 -101.75 17.85 -25.30
C GLU A 173 -100.80 18.22 -24.15
N GLU A 174 -101.32 18.40 -22.93
CA GLU A 174 -100.49 18.67 -21.76
C GLU A 174 -99.59 17.47 -21.39
N LYS A 175 -100.10 16.24 -21.53
CA LYS A 175 -99.30 15.02 -21.34
C LYS A 175 -98.18 14.94 -22.37
N LYS A 176 -98.47 15.24 -23.64
CA LYS A 176 -97.47 15.30 -24.72
C LYS A 176 -96.43 16.40 -24.47
N LYS A 177 -96.84 17.58 -24.01
CA LYS A 177 -95.92 18.67 -23.62
C LYS A 177 -95.03 18.27 -22.44
N ARG A 178 -95.59 17.63 -21.40
CA ARG A 178 -94.80 17.11 -20.26
C ARG A 178 -93.81 16.04 -20.70
N GLU A 179 -94.21 15.12 -21.59
CA GLU A 179 -93.31 14.10 -22.13
C GLU A 179 -92.18 14.73 -22.97
N GLN A 180 -92.49 15.72 -23.80
CA GLN A 180 -91.48 16.47 -24.56
C GLN A 180 -90.48 17.20 -23.64
N GLN A 181 -90.97 17.85 -22.58
CA GLN A 181 -90.12 18.50 -21.58
C GLN A 181 -89.23 17.49 -20.84
N LEU A 182 -89.76 16.31 -20.48
CA LEU A 182 -88.99 15.25 -19.85
C LEU A 182 -87.90 14.72 -20.79
N ARG A 183 -88.24 14.47 -22.06
CA ARG A 183 -87.27 14.05 -23.09
C ARG A 183 -86.19 15.10 -23.31
N GLN A 184 -86.54 16.39 -23.30
CA GLN A 184 -85.59 17.48 -23.43
C GLN A 184 -84.64 17.56 -22.23
N LYS A 185 -85.16 17.48 -20.99
CA LYS A 185 -84.32 17.42 -19.79
C LYS A 185 -83.39 16.21 -19.79
N LEU A 186 -83.89 15.04 -20.19
CA LEU A 186 -83.07 13.82 -20.29
C LEU A 186 -81.95 13.98 -21.34
N LYS A 187 -82.25 14.61 -22.48
CA LYS A 187 -81.25 14.93 -23.50
C LYS A 187 -80.19 15.90 -22.95
N ASP A 188 -80.62 16.97 -22.28
CA ASP A 188 -79.71 17.98 -21.72
C ASP A 188 -78.79 17.37 -20.64
N ASP A 189 -79.32 16.46 -19.80
CA ASP A 189 -78.55 15.73 -18.79
C ASP A 189 -77.56 14.75 -19.43
N LEU A 190 -77.95 14.02 -20.48
CA LEU A 190 -77.04 13.15 -21.23
C LEU A 190 -75.93 13.94 -21.93
N ASP A 191 -76.27 15.07 -22.55
CA ASP A 191 -75.30 15.97 -23.20
C ASP A 191 -74.35 16.61 -22.17
N LYS A 192 -74.82 16.85 -20.94
CA LYS A 192 -73.99 17.31 -19.82
C LYS A 192 -73.03 16.21 -19.36
N GLN A 193 -73.51 14.97 -19.22
CA GLN A 193 -72.66 13.83 -18.85
C GLN A 193 -71.58 13.55 -19.90
N LEU A 194 -71.91 13.66 -21.19
CA LEU A 194 -70.94 13.52 -22.28
C LEU A 194 -69.86 14.62 -22.19
N ARG A 195 -70.25 15.88 -21.99
CA ARG A 195 -69.30 17.00 -21.82
C ARG A 195 -68.40 16.82 -20.60
N GLU A 196 -68.95 16.37 -19.48
CA GLU A 196 -68.18 16.10 -18.27
C GLU A 196 -67.18 14.95 -18.47
N LYS A 197 -67.62 13.85 -19.11
CA LYS A 197 -66.74 12.72 -19.46
C LYS A 197 -65.62 13.13 -20.40
N GLU A 198 -65.90 13.96 -21.41
CA GLU A 198 -64.87 14.49 -22.30
C GLU A 198 -63.88 15.41 -21.58
N LYS A 199 -64.38 16.24 -20.65
CA LYS A 199 -63.52 17.10 -19.84
C LYS A 199 -62.58 16.28 -18.95
N ILE A 200 -63.10 15.27 -18.26
CA ILE A 200 -62.29 14.35 -17.45
C ILE A 200 -61.24 13.65 -18.32
N LYS A 201 -61.64 13.13 -19.49
CA LYS A 201 -60.70 12.49 -20.42
C LYS A 201 -59.57 13.43 -20.87
N LYS A 202 -59.87 14.71 -21.12
CA LYS A 202 -58.85 15.72 -21.47
C LYS A 202 -57.92 16.03 -20.30
N GLU A 203 -58.46 16.13 -19.08
CA GLU A 203 -57.66 16.34 -17.87
C GLU A 203 -56.75 15.14 -17.56
N GLU A 204 -57.24 13.91 -17.72
CA GLU A 204 -56.46 12.68 -17.58
C GLU A 204 -55.34 12.60 -18.62
N ALA A 205 -55.64 12.89 -19.89
CA ALA A 205 -54.63 12.92 -20.94
C ALA A 205 -53.53 13.96 -20.67
N LEU A 206 -53.89 15.13 -20.12
CA LEU A 206 -52.92 16.16 -19.75
C LEU A 206 -52.06 15.73 -18.56
N LYS A 207 -52.67 15.11 -17.53
CA LYS A 207 -51.93 14.55 -16.37
C LYS A 207 -50.99 13.42 -16.80
N GLU A 208 -51.43 12.55 -17.71
CA GLU A 208 -50.61 11.48 -18.27
C GLU A 208 -49.43 12.05 -19.06
N ALA A 209 -49.65 13.05 -19.92
CA ALA A 209 -48.58 13.72 -20.64
C ALA A 209 -47.55 14.37 -19.70
N GLN A 210 -48.01 15.04 -18.64
CA GLN A 210 -47.13 15.63 -17.62
C GLN A 210 -46.33 14.55 -16.88
N PHE A 211 -46.97 13.44 -16.51
CA PHE A 211 -46.30 12.31 -15.87
C PHE A 211 -45.21 11.72 -16.77
N ILE A 212 -45.52 11.50 -18.06
CA ILE A 212 -44.55 11.01 -19.05
C ILE A 212 -43.36 11.98 -19.17
N GLN A 213 -43.63 13.28 -19.26
CA GLN A 213 -42.58 14.30 -19.35
C GLN A 213 -41.66 14.32 -18.12
N GLN A 214 -42.22 14.28 -16.92
CA GLN A 214 -41.43 14.20 -15.68
C GLN A 214 -40.61 12.92 -15.62
N ASN A 215 -41.17 11.80 -16.08
CA ASN A 215 -40.45 10.54 -16.10
C ASN A 215 -39.29 10.56 -17.11
N GLN A 216 -39.49 11.22 -18.25
CA GLN A 216 -38.44 11.42 -19.24
C GLN A 216 -37.32 12.33 -18.70
N GLN A 217 -37.66 13.39 -17.97
CA GLN A 217 -36.67 14.25 -17.30
C GLN A 217 -35.85 13.46 -16.27
N ARG A 218 -36.50 12.71 -15.39
CA ARG A 218 -35.79 11.84 -14.41
C ARG A 218 -34.88 10.84 -15.08
N LYS A 219 -35.29 10.27 -16.23
CA LYS A 219 -34.45 9.37 -17.01
C LYS A 219 -33.21 10.09 -17.56
N GLN A 220 -33.37 11.30 -18.10
CA GLN A 220 -32.25 12.11 -18.60
C GLN A 220 -31.28 12.49 -17.49
N GLU A 221 -31.78 12.92 -16.33
CA GLU A 221 -30.95 13.22 -15.15
C GLU A 221 -30.16 11.99 -14.69
N PHE A 222 -30.80 10.83 -14.66
CA PHE A 222 -30.14 9.57 -14.32
C PHE A 222 -29.04 9.19 -15.32
N GLU A 223 -29.30 9.33 -16.62
CA GLU A 223 -28.30 9.10 -17.68
C GLU A 223 -27.11 10.07 -17.56
N GLN A 224 -27.36 11.34 -17.25
CA GLN A 224 -26.32 12.34 -17.00
C GLN A 224 -25.48 11.99 -15.77
N PHE A 225 -26.12 11.58 -14.67
CA PHE A 225 -25.44 11.16 -13.46
C PHE A 225 -24.56 9.92 -13.68
N GLU A 226 -25.07 8.91 -14.40
CA GLU A 226 -24.30 7.74 -14.79
C GLU A 226 -23.11 8.11 -15.69
N LYS A 227 -23.29 9.06 -16.61
CA LYS A 227 -22.20 9.57 -17.45
C LYS A 227 -21.11 10.26 -16.62
N GLN A 228 -21.49 11.15 -15.71
CA GLN A 228 -20.56 11.83 -14.80
C GLN A 228 -19.81 10.83 -13.91
N LYS A 229 -20.51 9.82 -13.37
CA LYS A 229 -19.89 8.76 -12.58
C LYS A 229 -18.85 7.98 -13.39
N LYS A 230 -19.16 7.63 -14.65
CA LYS A 230 -18.21 6.98 -15.57
C LYS A 230 -17.00 7.87 -15.86
N GLU A 231 -17.20 9.16 -16.08
CA GLU A 231 -16.11 10.12 -16.28
C GLU A 231 -15.21 10.26 -15.05
N GLN A 232 -15.79 10.33 -13.84
CA GLN A 232 -15.02 10.34 -12.60
C GLN A 232 -14.21 9.05 -12.40
N VAL A 233 -14.79 7.89 -12.71
CA VAL A 233 -14.04 6.62 -12.65
C VAL A 233 -12.90 6.61 -13.65
N LYS A 234 -13.11 7.11 -14.88
CA LYS A 234 -12.04 7.24 -15.89
C LYS A 234 -10.95 8.19 -15.44
N LEU A 235 -11.30 9.33 -14.84
CA LEU A 235 -10.33 10.28 -14.29
C LEU A 235 -9.49 9.64 -13.17
N LYS A 236 -10.13 8.93 -12.24
CA LYS A 236 -9.42 8.18 -11.19
C LYS A 236 -8.47 7.12 -11.77
N GLN A 237 -8.90 6.38 -12.79
CA GLN A 237 -8.04 5.41 -13.48
C GLN A 237 -6.86 6.08 -14.18
N LEU A 238 -7.06 7.26 -14.77
CA LEU A 238 -6.00 8.03 -15.42
C LEU A 238 -4.99 8.58 -14.41
N GLU A 239 -5.47 9.11 -13.28
CA GLU A 239 -4.62 9.58 -12.18
C GLU A 239 -3.80 8.44 -11.57
N GLU A 240 -4.44 7.29 -11.32
CA GLU A 240 -3.74 6.11 -10.82
C GLU A 240 -2.68 5.62 -11.82
N LYS A 241 -3.00 5.60 -13.13
CA LYS A 241 -2.03 5.27 -14.17
C LYS A 241 -0.85 6.26 -14.15
N LYS A 242 -1.11 7.56 -14.06
CA LYS A 242 -0.07 8.59 -14.01
C LYS A 242 0.84 8.41 -12.79
N LEU A 243 0.27 8.11 -11.61
CA LEU A 243 1.05 7.84 -10.40
C LEU A 243 1.90 6.57 -10.54
N ARG A 244 1.36 5.49 -11.12
CA ARG A 244 2.13 4.28 -11.40
C ARG A 244 3.28 4.55 -12.39
N ASP A 245 3.03 5.32 -13.45
CA ASP A 245 4.05 5.69 -14.43
C ASP A 245 5.14 6.55 -13.80
N GLU A 246 4.79 7.51 -12.92
CA GLU A 246 5.73 8.32 -12.15
C GLU A 246 6.58 7.46 -11.21
N GLN A 247 5.97 6.53 -10.49
CA GLN A 247 6.69 5.57 -9.63
C GLN A 247 7.71 4.74 -10.42
N VAL A 248 7.30 4.21 -11.58
CA VAL A 248 8.20 3.42 -12.46
C VAL A 248 9.35 4.29 -12.97
N GLN A 249 9.11 5.55 -13.31
CA GLN A 249 10.16 6.47 -13.73
C GLN A 249 11.15 6.77 -12.61
N LEU A 250 10.66 7.05 -11.40
CA LEU A 250 11.50 7.27 -10.22
C LEU A 250 12.34 6.04 -9.87
N GLU A 251 11.75 4.84 -9.91
CA GLU A 251 12.47 3.59 -9.67
C GLU A 251 13.55 3.35 -10.74
N LYS A 252 13.23 3.59 -12.01
CA LYS A 252 14.20 3.49 -13.12
C LYS A 252 15.33 4.49 -12.98
N HIS A 253 15.04 5.72 -12.53
CA HIS A 253 16.05 6.74 -12.24
C HIS A 253 16.96 6.29 -11.11
N LYS A 254 16.39 5.90 -9.97
CA LYS A 254 17.13 5.40 -8.80
C LYS A 254 18.00 4.19 -9.15
N LYS A 255 17.50 3.27 -9.97
CA LYS A 255 18.27 2.12 -10.46
C LYS A 255 19.45 2.55 -11.32
N ARG A 256 19.27 3.53 -12.21
CA ARG A 256 20.36 4.09 -13.03
C ARG A 256 21.41 4.79 -12.17
N GLU A 257 21.00 5.56 -11.17
CA GLU A 257 21.94 6.20 -10.23
C GLU A 257 22.72 5.18 -9.42
N SER A 258 22.04 4.17 -8.87
CA SER A 258 22.70 3.07 -8.16
C SER A 258 23.68 2.31 -9.06
N GLN A 259 23.33 2.03 -10.31
CA GLN A 259 24.24 1.45 -11.29
C GLN A 259 25.44 2.36 -11.58
N LYS A 260 25.22 3.68 -11.69
CA LYS A 260 26.30 4.65 -11.90
C LYS A 260 27.25 4.71 -10.70
N GLN A 261 26.71 4.70 -9.48
CA GLN A 261 27.51 4.66 -8.25
C GLN A 261 28.30 3.36 -8.13
N SER A 262 27.67 2.20 -8.42
CA SER A 262 28.38 0.91 -8.45
C SER A 262 29.53 0.92 -9.45
N LYS A 263 29.30 1.41 -10.67
CA LYS A 263 30.39 1.53 -11.67
C LYS A 263 31.50 2.45 -11.20
N LEU A 264 31.18 3.56 -10.53
CA LEU A 264 32.18 4.49 -10.02
C LEU A 264 33.02 3.84 -8.91
N GLN A 265 32.41 3.04 -8.05
CA GLN A 265 33.12 2.23 -7.05
C GLN A 265 34.00 1.15 -7.69
N ASP A 266 33.49 0.48 -8.73
CA ASP A 266 34.27 -0.51 -9.49
C ASP A 266 35.47 0.14 -10.19
N ASP A 267 35.27 1.31 -10.81
CA ASP A 267 36.33 2.09 -11.44
C ASP A 267 37.38 2.56 -10.42
N GLU A 268 36.95 3.01 -9.23
CA GLU A 268 37.86 3.38 -8.14
C GLU A 268 38.68 2.18 -7.65
N MET A 269 38.04 1.01 -7.51
CA MET A 269 38.72 -0.24 -7.14
C MET A 269 39.74 -0.66 -8.20
N LEU A 270 39.38 -0.58 -9.49
CA LEU A 270 40.28 -0.87 -10.60
C LEU A 270 41.47 0.10 -10.62
N GLN A 271 41.24 1.37 -10.31
CA GLN A 271 42.29 2.37 -10.23
C GLN A 271 43.24 2.09 -9.05
N GLN A 272 42.70 1.70 -7.88
CA GLN A 272 43.50 1.27 -6.74
C GLN A 272 44.35 0.03 -7.08
N LEU A 273 43.76 -0.99 -7.71
CA LEU A 273 44.47 -2.19 -8.14
C LEU A 273 45.57 -1.86 -9.16
N LYS A 274 45.29 -0.99 -10.13
CA LYS A 274 46.28 -0.53 -11.11
C LYS A 274 47.44 0.20 -10.43
N ASN A 275 47.14 1.04 -9.42
CA ASN A 275 48.17 1.73 -8.65
C ASN A 275 49.01 0.74 -7.83
N GLU A 276 48.38 -0.28 -7.25
CA GLU A 276 49.07 -1.34 -6.49
C GLU A 276 49.99 -2.18 -7.37
N ILE A 277 49.50 -2.63 -8.55
CA ILE A 277 50.33 -3.31 -9.56
C ILE A 277 51.48 -2.41 -10.03
N SER A 278 51.22 -1.12 -10.26
CA SER A 278 52.28 -0.18 -10.67
C SER A 278 53.32 0.01 -9.57
N ARG A 279 52.89 0.04 -8.30
CA ARG A 279 53.80 0.17 -7.16
C ARG A 279 54.62 -1.10 -6.98
N GLU A 280 54.01 -2.27 -7.06
CA GLU A 280 54.70 -3.55 -7.00
C GLU A 280 55.73 -3.67 -8.14
N SER A 281 55.37 -3.25 -9.35
CA SER A 281 56.28 -3.21 -10.49
C SER A 281 57.47 -2.26 -10.26
N GLN A 282 57.23 -1.08 -9.67
CA GLN A 282 58.30 -0.15 -9.29
C GLN A 282 59.22 -0.74 -8.21
N GLU A 283 58.66 -1.37 -7.19
CA GLU A 283 59.43 -2.02 -6.12
C GLU A 283 60.26 -3.19 -6.66
N LEU A 284 59.72 -3.98 -7.59
CA LEU A 284 60.45 -5.06 -8.25
C LEU A 284 61.58 -4.53 -9.14
N ASN A 285 61.33 -3.46 -9.91
CA ASN A 285 62.37 -2.79 -10.68
C ASN A 285 63.46 -2.19 -9.80
N LYS A 286 63.09 -1.58 -8.66
CA LYS A 286 64.03 -1.07 -7.68
C LYS A 286 64.91 -2.19 -7.10
N LYS A 287 64.32 -3.32 -6.70
CA LYS A 287 65.07 -4.52 -6.26
C LYS A 287 66.03 -5.02 -7.34
N ARG A 288 65.59 -5.04 -8.60
CA ARG A 288 66.43 -5.43 -9.73
C ARG A 288 67.60 -4.47 -9.94
N GLN A 289 67.36 -3.17 -9.79
CA GLN A 289 68.41 -2.16 -9.87
C GLN A 289 69.40 -2.30 -8.71
N GLU A 290 68.91 -2.44 -7.47
CA GLU A 290 69.76 -2.68 -6.29
C GLU A 290 70.61 -3.95 -6.45
N GLN A 291 70.07 -5.02 -7.04
CA GLN A 291 70.83 -6.23 -7.35
C GLN A 291 71.92 -5.97 -8.40
N LYS A 292 71.62 -5.21 -9.45
CA LYS A 292 72.62 -4.80 -10.46
C LYS A 292 73.72 -3.96 -9.84
N ASP A 293 73.36 -2.99 -9.00
CA ASP A 293 74.32 -2.10 -8.34
C ASP A 293 75.23 -2.88 -7.38
N LYS A 294 74.66 -3.81 -6.60
CA LYS A 294 75.44 -4.74 -5.75
C LYS A 294 76.38 -5.60 -6.58
N PHE A 295 75.92 -6.15 -7.69
CA PHE A 295 76.76 -6.95 -8.58
C PHE A 295 77.90 -6.12 -9.17
N GLN A 296 77.62 -4.88 -9.59
CA GLN A 296 78.64 -3.96 -10.08
C GLN A 296 79.65 -3.57 -9.00
N GLN A 297 79.19 -3.40 -7.75
CA GLN A 297 80.06 -3.15 -6.60
C GLN A 297 81.00 -4.32 -6.33
N ILE A 298 80.48 -5.56 -6.35
CA ILE A 298 81.28 -6.78 -6.21
C ILE A 298 82.32 -6.91 -7.34
N LEU A 299 81.96 -6.57 -8.59
CA LEU A 299 82.91 -6.57 -9.69
C LEU A 299 84.04 -5.55 -9.48
N LYS A 300 83.71 -4.33 -9.05
CA LYS A 300 84.71 -3.30 -8.72
C LYS A 300 85.61 -3.72 -7.56
N GLU A 301 85.04 -4.33 -6.52
CA GLU A 301 85.80 -4.83 -5.38
C GLU A 301 86.75 -5.95 -5.80
N ASN A 302 86.29 -6.91 -6.61
CA ASN A 302 87.14 -7.96 -7.17
C ASN A 302 88.26 -7.40 -8.06
N GLU A 303 87.98 -6.37 -8.85
CA GLU A 303 88.99 -5.69 -9.67
C GLU A 303 90.04 -4.98 -8.79
N GLN A 304 89.61 -4.29 -7.74
CA GLN A 304 90.50 -3.68 -6.76
C GLN A 304 91.35 -4.72 -6.02
N LEU A 305 90.77 -5.86 -5.64
CA LEU A 305 91.52 -6.96 -5.01
C LEU A 305 92.56 -7.54 -5.96
N ARG A 306 92.23 -7.69 -7.25
CA ARG A 306 93.22 -8.09 -8.28
C ARG A 306 94.35 -7.08 -8.41
N TYR A 307 94.03 -5.78 -8.41
CA TYR A 307 95.02 -4.72 -8.47
C TYR A 307 95.95 -4.73 -7.25
N LYS A 308 95.37 -4.80 -6.04
CA LYS A 308 96.13 -4.90 -4.79
C LYS A 308 97.00 -6.15 -4.74
N ALA A 309 96.48 -7.31 -5.16
CA ALA A 309 97.28 -8.53 -5.23
C ALA A 309 98.45 -8.39 -6.22
N GLN A 310 98.26 -7.70 -7.36
CA GLN A 310 99.36 -7.40 -8.28
C GLN A 310 100.38 -6.43 -7.67
N GLU A 311 99.95 -5.42 -6.93
CA GLU A 311 100.85 -4.51 -6.20
C GLU A 311 101.62 -5.24 -5.11
N GLU A 312 100.97 -6.11 -4.33
CA GLU A 312 101.62 -6.94 -3.31
C GLU A 312 102.66 -7.88 -3.93
N ILE A 313 102.37 -8.49 -5.08
CA ILE A 313 103.35 -9.30 -5.81
C ILE A 313 104.55 -8.45 -6.27
N LYS A 314 104.32 -7.21 -6.71
CA LYS A 314 105.42 -6.28 -7.08
C LYS A 314 106.25 -5.90 -5.85
N LEU A 315 105.59 -5.53 -4.76
CA LEU A 315 106.23 -5.21 -3.49
C LEU A 315 107.03 -6.40 -2.94
N GLN A 316 106.50 -7.61 -3.02
CA GLN A 316 107.21 -8.83 -2.62
C GLN A 316 108.44 -9.05 -3.49
N LYS A 317 108.35 -8.88 -4.82
CA LYS A 317 109.51 -8.97 -5.71
C LYS A 317 110.56 -7.91 -5.41
N GLU A 318 110.15 -6.68 -5.10
CA GLU A 318 111.08 -5.62 -4.68
C GLU A 318 111.72 -5.92 -3.33
N PHE A 319 110.96 -6.45 -2.38
CA PHE A 319 111.46 -6.86 -1.08
C PHE A 319 112.44 -8.04 -1.20
N ASP A 320 112.10 -9.06 -1.97
CA ASP A 320 112.98 -10.20 -2.27
C ASP A 320 114.25 -9.72 -2.97
N SER A 321 114.14 -8.77 -3.92
CA SER A 321 115.30 -8.16 -4.57
C SER A 321 116.19 -7.39 -3.59
N LYS A 322 115.60 -6.58 -2.70
CA LYS A 322 116.34 -5.90 -1.62
C LYS A 322 116.98 -6.89 -0.67
N MET A 323 116.29 -7.97 -0.31
CA MET A 323 116.80 -9.03 0.55
C MET A 323 117.99 -9.74 -0.12
N GLN A 324 117.89 -10.06 -1.41
CA GLN A 324 118.99 -10.62 -2.19
C GLN A 324 120.18 -9.66 -2.27
N GLN A 325 119.95 -8.36 -2.47
CA GLN A 325 121.01 -7.34 -2.44
C GLN A 325 121.68 -7.27 -1.07
N GLN A 326 120.92 -7.29 0.02
CA GLN A 326 121.45 -7.32 1.39
C GLN A 326 122.22 -8.61 1.68
N GLN A 327 121.74 -9.76 1.21
CA GLN A 327 122.45 -11.03 1.32
C GLN A 327 123.76 -11.00 0.54
N LEU A 328 123.76 -10.45 -0.67
CA LEU A 328 124.97 -10.26 -1.47
C LEU A 328 125.94 -9.30 -0.78
N GLN A 329 125.46 -8.18 -0.26
CA GLN A 329 126.25 -7.23 0.52
C GLN A 329 126.83 -7.89 1.77
N LYS A 330 126.05 -8.71 2.47
CA LYS A 330 126.52 -9.49 3.61
C LYS A 330 127.55 -10.54 3.19
N LEU A 331 127.40 -11.16 2.03
CA LEU A 331 128.38 -12.11 1.49
C LEU A 331 129.70 -11.41 1.16
N ILE A 332 129.63 -10.21 0.57
CA ILE A 332 130.79 -9.34 0.33
C ILE A 332 131.43 -8.95 1.67
N GLN A 333 130.64 -8.53 2.66
CA GLN A 333 131.13 -8.24 4.01
C GLN A 333 131.70 -9.47 4.71
N ASP A 334 131.14 -10.67 4.48
CA ASP A 334 131.65 -11.92 5.03
C ASP A 334 132.91 -12.38 4.30
N ASP A 335 133.10 -12.02 3.03
CA ASP A 335 134.35 -12.23 2.28
C ASP A 335 135.42 -11.23 2.70
N GLU A 336 135.09 -9.94 2.85
CA GLU A 336 135.94 -8.94 3.49
C GLU A 336 136.28 -9.35 4.93
N ARG A 337 135.30 -9.87 5.67
CA ARG A 337 135.51 -10.42 7.01
C ARG A 337 136.31 -11.71 6.96
N ARG A 338 136.21 -12.57 5.92
CA ARG A 338 137.07 -13.75 5.76
C ARG A 338 138.50 -13.36 5.46
N GLU A 339 138.70 -12.29 4.69
CA GLU A 339 140.00 -11.71 4.41
C GLU A 339 140.60 -11.05 5.66
N GLN A 340 139.78 -10.29 6.40
CA GLN A 340 140.12 -9.79 7.73
C GLN A 340 140.32 -10.92 8.75
N LEU A 341 139.58 -12.02 8.69
CA LEU A 341 139.73 -13.18 9.57
C LEU A 341 140.93 -14.03 9.20
N LYS A 342 141.40 -13.97 7.95
CA LYS A 342 142.66 -14.57 7.50
C LYS A 342 143.83 -13.75 8.05
N LYS A 343 143.73 -12.41 7.96
CA LYS A 343 144.65 -11.46 8.59
C LYS A 343 144.66 -11.59 10.12
N ASP A 344 143.48 -11.65 10.71
CA ASP A 344 143.26 -11.90 12.13
C ASP A 344 143.56 -13.34 12.52
N ARG A 345 143.61 -14.34 11.61
CA ARG A 345 144.07 -15.71 11.92
C ARG A 345 145.57 -15.74 12.10
N ASP A 346 146.31 -14.96 11.32
CA ASP A 346 147.74 -14.78 11.53
C ASP A 346 148.00 -14.05 12.87
N ASP A 347 147.19 -13.06 13.22
CA ASP A 347 147.25 -12.37 14.52
C ASP A 347 146.62 -13.18 15.67
N LYS A 348 145.67 -14.07 15.38
CA LYS A 348 145.05 -15.01 16.33
C LYS A 348 145.83 -16.28 16.48
N ILE A 349 146.74 -16.71 15.61
CA ILE A 349 147.73 -17.74 15.98
C ILE A 349 148.67 -17.19 17.07
N LYS A 350 148.94 -15.87 17.06
CA LYS A 350 149.59 -15.15 18.16
C LYS A 350 148.71 -14.98 19.41
N GLN A 351 147.39 -14.83 19.26
CA GLN A 351 146.47 -14.66 20.41
C GLN A 351 145.71 -15.95 20.84
N PHE A 352 145.79 -17.06 20.11
CA PHE A 352 145.21 -18.39 20.42
C PHE A 352 146.06 -19.17 21.44
N MET A 353 147.28 -18.70 21.74
CA MET A 353 147.96 -19.04 22.99
C MET A 353 147.31 -18.39 24.22
N SER A 354 146.44 -17.39 24.03
CA SER A 354 145.89 -16.62 25.15
C SER A 354 144.51 -17.10 25.57
N HIS A 355 143.43 -16.99 24.79
CA HIS A 355 142.08 -17.15 25.38
C HIS A 355 141.07 -17.86 24.46
N TYR A 356 141.13 -19.18 24.42
CA TYR A 356 139.93 -19.99 24.18
C TYR A 356 139.08 -19.95 25.46
N SER A 357 137.75 -20.04 25.31
CA SER A 357 136.78 -20.34 26.39
C SER A 357 136.05 -19.16 27.05
N HIS A 358 135.06 -18.54 26.40
CA HIS A 358 133.65 -18.73 26.83
C HIS A 358 132.56 -17.95 26.05
N GLN A 359 131.61 -18.73 25.51
CA GLN A 359 130.16 -18.66 25.81
C GLN A 359 129.20 -17.89 24.88
N VAL A 360 128.65 -18.65 23.92
CA VAL A 360 127.52 -18.38 23.00
C VAL A 360 126.15 -18.64 23.70
N LEU A 361 126.00 -18.17 24.94
CA LEU A 361 124.90 -18.41 25.88
C LEU A 361 123.49 -17.80 25.67
N THR A 362 123.32 -16.76 24.83
CA THR A 362 122.34 -15.70 25.18
C THR A 362 121.37 -15.22 24.09
N LYS A 363 120.95 -16.04 23.13
CA LYS A 363 119.95 -15.59 22.12
C LYS A 363 118.87 -16.62 21.75
N GLN A 364 118.12 -17.11 22.74
CA GLN A 364 116.96 -17.97 22.48
C GLN A 364 115.73 -17.66 23.35
N LYS A 365 115.65 -16.46 23.94
CA LYS A 365 114.59 -16.10 24.90
C LYS A 365 113.66 -14.96 24.46
N GLU A 366 113.84 -14.41 23.27
CA GLU A 366 113.14 -13.17 22.83
C GLU A 366 111.99 -13.43 21.84
N ASN A 367 111.81 -14.67 21.34
CA ASN A 367 110.80 -14.97 20.31
C ASN A 367 109.44 -15.47 20.84
N GLU A 368 109.34 -15.91 22.10
CA GLU A 368 108.10 -16.50 22.62
C GLU A 368 107.12 -15.46 23.24
N GLU A 369 107.58 -14.24 23.53
CA GLU A 369 106.78 -13.26 24.27
C GLU A 369 105.83 -12.41 23.41
N ASN A 370 106.01 -12.41 22.08
CA ASN A 370 105.25 -11.56 21.16
C ASN A 370 104.02 -12.24 20.51
N GLU A 371 103.93 -13.57 20.49
CA GLU A 371 102.78 -14.28 19.89
C GLU A 371 101.54 -14.31 20.80
N GLY A 372 101.72 -14.24 22.12
CA GLY A 372 100.62 -14.30 23.09
C GLY A 372 99.74 -13.05 23.18
N LYS A 373 100.27 -11.86 22.86
CA LYS A 373 99.53 -10.59 22.96
C LYS A 373 98.55 -10.36 21.79
N TYR A 374 98.87 -10.85 20.60
CA TYR A 374 98.06 -10.65 19.40
C TYR A 374 96.74 -11.45 19.41
N MET A 375 96.75 -12.65 19.99
CA MET A 375 95.57 -13.52 20.06
C MET A 375 94.49 -13.01 21.03
N LEU A 376 94.92 -12.38 22.14
CA LEU A 376 94.04 -11.86 23.18
C LEU A 376 93.25 -10.61 22.71
N GLU A 377 93.85 -9.79 21.85
CA GLU A 377 93.25 -8.57 21.33
C GLU A 377 92.14 -8.87 20.28
N GLN A 378 92.28 -9.95 19.52
CA GLN A 378 91.27 -10.38 18.55
C GLN A 378 90.00 -10.90 19.22
N LEU A 379 90.13 -11.69 20.29
CA LEU A 379 89.00 -12.22 21.06
C LEU A 379 88.15 -11.09 21.67
N LYS A 380 88.81 -10.06 22.21
CA LYS A 380 88.13 -8.91 22.83
C LYS A 380 87.31 -8.10 21.82
N LYS A 381 87.82 -7.97 20.59
CA LYS A 381 87.15 -7.25 19.49
C LYS A 381 85.92 -8.00 18.97
N GLN A 382 85.94 -9.33 18.99
CA GLN A 382 84.82 -10.17 18.57
C GLN A 382 83.68 -10.15 19.60
N GLU A 383 84.00 -10.19 20.89
CA GLU A 383 83.02 -10.11 21.98
C GLU A 383 82.25 -8.77 22.00
N GLU A 384 82.93 -7.67 21.67
CA GLU A 384 82.33 -6.33 21.62
C GLU A 384 81.35 -6.15 20.44
N GLN A 385 81.65 -6.76 19.29
CA GLN A 385 80.75 -6.77 18.12
C GLN A 385 79.47 -7.58 18.38
N ASP A 386 79.59 -8.72 19.05
CA ASP A 386 78.44 -9.55 19.41
C ASP A 386 77.52 -8.83 20.41
N LYS A 387 78.10 -8.09 21.36
CA LYS A 387 77.34 -7.27 22.33
C LYS A 387 76.53 -6.17 21.63
N GLN A 388 77.12 -5.50 20.65
CA GLN A 388 76.43 -4.47 19.86
C GLN A 388 75.31 -5.05 18.98
N GLN A 389 75.53 -6.20 18.34
CA GLN A 389 74.48 -6.87 17.57
C GLN A 389 73.30 -7.32 18.43
N GLN A 390 73.55 -7.82 19.65
CA GLN A 390 72.48 -8.21 20.57
C GLN A 390 71.65 -7.00 21.04
N GLN A 391 72.28 -5.86 21.32
CA GLN A 391 71.57 -4.63 21.66
C GLN A 391 70.70 -4.12 20.50
N TYR A 392 71.23 -4.15 19.27
CA TYR A 392 70.48 -3.74 18.08
C TYR A 392 69.26 -4.65 17.80
N LYS A 393 69.40 -5.97 17.99
CA LYS A 393 68.27 -6.91 17.86
C LYS A 393 67.18 -6.63 18.90
N LYS A 394 67.56 -6.39 20.16
CA LYS A 394 66.62 -6.02 21.23
C LYS A 394 65.86 -4.72 20.94
N LEU A 395 66.54 -3.68 20.44
CA LEU A 395 65.89 -2.42 20.06
C LEU A 395 64.88 -2.61 18.94
N LYS A 396 65.24 -3.35 17.87
CA LYS A 396 64.30 -3.64 16.77
C LYS A 396 63.08 -4.46 17.21
N GLU A 397 63.25 -5.35 18.19
CA GLU A 397 62.15 -6.14 18.73
C GLU A 397 61.21 -5.27 19.58
N GLN A 398 61.75 -4.32 20.34
CA GLN A 398 60.97 -3.32 21.08
C GLN A 398 60.17 -2.41 20.14
N GLU A 399 60.78 -1.90 19.07
CA GLU A 399 60.08 -1.07 18.06
C GLU A 399 58.91 -1.83 17.40
N LYS A 400 59.11 -3.12 17.07
CA LYS A 400 58.04 -3.96 16.53
C LYS A 400 56.90 -4.16 17.51
N MET A 401 57.22 -4.40 18.79
CA MET A 401 56.22 -4.53 19.86
C MET A 401 55.42 -3.24 20.05
N GLU A 402 56.07 -2.07 20.02
CA GLU A 402 55.37 -0.78 20.08
C GLU A 402 54.45 -0.54 18.88
N LEU A 403 54.90 -0.87 17.67
CA LEU A 403 54.07 -0.74 16.47
C LEU A 403 52.82 -1.63 16.54
N VAL A 404 52.98 -2.88 16.98
CA VAL A 404 51.84 -3.81 17.18
C VAL A 404 50.89 -3.28 18.24
N LYS A 405 51.40 -2.71 19.33
CA LYS A 405 50.58 -2.11 20.39
C LYS A 405 49.78 -0.90 19.86
N GLN A 406 50.40 -0.03 19.06
CA GLN A 406 49.73 1.10 18.43
C GLN A 406 48.63 0.65 17.46
N GLN A 407 48.90 -0.36 16.63
CA GLN A 407 47.90 -0.93 15.72
C GLN A 407 46.72 -1.55 16.47
N LEU A 408 46.99 -2.28 17.56
CA LEU A 408 45.95 -2.87 18.40
C LEU A 408 45.09 -1.78 19.06
N GLN A 409 45.72 -0.71 19.55
CA GLN A 409 45.02 0.42 20.16
C GLN A 409 44.14 1.15 19.14
N LEU A 410 44.61 1.31 17.91
CA LEU A 410 43.82 1.88 16.82
C LEU A 410 42.61 1.00 16.47
N GLN A 411 42.78 -0.33 16.41
CA GLN A 411 41.66 -1.25 16.20
C GLN A 411 40.62 -1.18 17.33
N ILE A 412 41.06 -1.09 18.58
CA ILE A 412 40.17 -0.92 19.73
C ILE A 412 39.36 0.39 19.58
N GLN A 413 40.04 1.49 19.23
CA GLN A 413 39.40 2.79 19.07
C GLN A 413 38.39 2.79 17.90
N GLN A 414 38.74 2.20 16.76
CA GLN A 414 37.82 2.05 15.62
C GLN A 414 36.61 1.18 15.98
N LYS A 415 36.81 0.10 16.74
CA LYS A 415 35.72 -0.76 17.21
C LYS A 415 34.80 -0.03 18.19
N GLN A 416 35.36 0.80 19.07
CA GLN A 416 34.58 1.65 19.98
C GLN A 416 33.78 2.71 19.22
N GLN A 417 34.38 3.39 18.22
CA GLN A 417 33.67 4.35 17.37
C GLN A 417 32.54 3.70 16.58
N LYS A 418 32.77 2.52 15.98
CA LYS A 418 31.70 1.76 15.31
C LYS A 418 30.56 1.43 16.26
N LYS A 419 30.88 0.96 17.47
CA LYS A 419 29.86 0.65 18.49
C LYS A 419 29.05 1.88 18.90
N LEU A 420 29.70 3.04 19.06
CA LEU A 420 29.00 4.31 19.36
C LEU A 420 28.11 4.74 18.19
N SER A 421 28.60 4.67 16.95
CA SER A 421 27.82 4.97 15.74
C SER A 421 26.61 4.04 15.60
N GLU A 422 26.77 2.74 15.82
CA GLU A 422 25.68 1.76 15.82
C GLU A 422 24.65 2.06 16.91
N GLU A 423 25.09 2.49 18.10
CA GLU A 423 24.19 2.87 19.19
C GLU A 423 23.40 4.15 18.86
N GLU A 424 24.03 5.14 18.23
CA GLU A 424 23.39 6.36 17.74
C GLU A 424 22.37 6.07 16.63
N GLU A 425 22.71 5.21 15.67
CA GLU A 425 21.80 4.75 14.62
C GLU A 425 20.60 4.00 15.20
N GLN A 426 20.82 3.12 16.18
CA GLN A 426 19.74 2.42 16.88
C GLN A 426 18.82 3.38 17.65
N LYS A 427 19.39 4.40 18.31
CA LYS A 427 18.61 5.45 18.98
C LYS A 427 17.78 6.26 17.98
N LEU A 428 18.35 6.60 16.82
CA LEU A 428 17.65 7.33 15.76
C LEU A 428 16.49 6.50 15.19
N LEU A 429 16.72 5.21 14.94
CA LEU A 429 15.68 4.29 14.45
C LEU A 429 14.55 4.15 15.47
N LEU A 430 14.86 4.02 16.76
CA LEU A 430 13.87 3.97 17.83
C LEU A 430 13.06 5.28 17.91
N LEU A 431 13.71 6.42 17.78
CA LEU A 431 13.04 7.72 17.78
C LEU A 431 12.10 7.87 16.58
N GLN A 432 12.52 7.44 15.40
CA GLN A 432 11.70 7.44 14.20
C GLN A 432 10.46 6.55 14.37
N GLN A 433 10.63 5.33 14.90
CA GLN A 433 9.51 4.44 15.19
C GLN A 433 8.52 5.06 16.19
N LYS A 434 9.02 5.73 17.23
CA LYS A 434 8.16 6.46 18.19
C LYS A 434 7.36 7.57 17.52
N LEU A 435 7.97 8.34 16.62
CA LEU A 435 7.29 9.37 15.85
C LEU A 435 6.24 8.79 14.90
N GLU A 436 6.56 7.69 14.21
CA GLU A 436 5.61 7.00 13.34
C GLU A 436 4.40 6.47 14.11
N LEU A 437 4.61 5.87 15.29
CA LEU A 437 3.54 5.43 16.17
C LEU A 437 2.68 6.59 16.68
N MET A 438 3.29 7.72 17.04
CA MET A 438 2.57 8.91 17.47
C MET A 438 1.70 9.48 16.34
N ASN A 439 2.27 9.61 15.13
CA ASN A 439 1.55 10.06 13.94
C ASN A 439 0.41 9.11 13.56
N TYR A 440 0.61 7.80 13.68
CA TYR A 440 -0.42 6.81 13.44
C TYR A 440 -1.56 6.95 14.46
N SER A 441 -1.24 7.08 15.75
CA SER A 441 -2.22 7.29 16.82
C SER A 441 -3.03 8.57 16.61
N GLU A 442 -2.38 9.66 16.20
CA GLU A 442 -3.05 10.93 15.92
C GLU A 442 -4.00 10.81 14.71
N LYS A 443 -3.57 10.15 13.63
CA LYS A 443 -4.42 9.86 12.47
C LYS A 443 -5.63 8.99 12.84
N GLU A 444 -5.45 7.99 13.71
CA GLU A 444 -6.58 7.19 14.23
C GLU A 444 -7.54 8.06 15.04
N LYS A 445 -7.04 8.90 15.94
CA LYS A 445 -7.88 9.84 16.71
C LYS A 445 -8.66 10.79 15.79
N GLN A 446 -8.02 11.33 14.74
CA GLN A 446 -8.69 12.17 13.75
C GLN A 446 -9.77 11.40 12.98
N LYS A 447 -9.51 10.15 12.57
CA LYS A 447 -10.53 9.30 11.94
C LYS A 447 -11.71 9.05 12.87
N GLN A 448 -11.46 8.71 14.13
CA GLN A 448 -12.52 8.52 15.13
C GLN A 448 -13.32 9.81 15.36
N LEU A 449 -12.65 10.96 15.43
CA LEU A 449 -13.29 12.27 15.55
C LEU A 449 -14.19 12.56 14.34
N ASN A 450 -13.69 12.30 13.12
CA ASN A 450 -14.47 12.49 11.89
C ASN A 450 -15.69 11.59 11.83
N ILE A 451 -15.56 10.32 12.24
CA ILE A 451 -16.67 9.38 12.35
C ILE A 451 -17.70 9.90 13.36
N LYS A 452 -17.26 10.35 14.54
CA LYS A 452 -18.14 10.92 15.58
C LYS A 452 -18.85 12.19 15.09
N ASN A 453 -18.14 13.07 14.38
CA ASN A 453 -18.71 14.27 13.79
C ASN A 453 -19.74 13.93 12.71
N ASN A 454 -19.47 12.93 11.87
CA ASN A 454 -20.42 12.47 10.86
C ASN A 454 -21.69 11.87 11.51
N TYR A 455 -21.54 11.07 12.56
CA TYR A 455 -22.69 10.58 13.33
C TYR A 455 -23.51 11.72 13.96
N LYS A 456 -22.83 12.74 14.51
CA LYS A 456 -23.49 13.92 15.07
C LYS A 456 -24.25 14.69 13.99
N GLN A 457 -23.65 14.88 12.82
CA GLN A 457 -24.29 15.55 11.68
C GLN A 457 -25.51 14.76 11.18
N ASN A 458 -25.38 13.44 11.00
CA ASN A 458 -26.50 12.59 10.62
C ASN A 458 -27.62 12.63 11.67
N GLN A 459 -27.28 12.69 12.96
CA GLN A 459 -28.26 12.83 14.04
C GLN A 459 -28.99 14.18 13.96
N GLU A 460 -28.28 15.27 13.69
CA GLU A 460 -28.87 16.60 13.48
C GLU A 460 -29.77 16.61 12.23
N ASP A 461 -29.38 15.97 11.14
CA ASP A 461 -30.18 15.88 9.91
C ASP A 461 -31.46 15.06 10.12
N ILE A 462 -31.36 13.93 10.82
CA ILE A 462 -32.55 13.15 11.23
C ILE A 462 -33.45 13.98 12.13
N ARG A 463 -32.88 14.74 13.08
CA ARG A 463 -33.66 15.62 13.95
C ARG A 463 -34.39 16.70 13.16
N LYS A 464 -33.73 17.32 12.17
CA LYS A 464 -34.37 18.28 11.24
C LYS A 464 -35.50 17.62 10.45
N GLN A 465 -35.30 16.43 9.92
CA GLN A 465 -36.37 15.68 9.22
C GLN A 465 -37.56 15.36 10.14
N ILE A 466 -37.30 15.03 11.41
CA ILE A 466 -38.35 14.82 12.42
C ILE A 466 -39.07 16.13 12.75
N GLU A 467 -38.35 17.24 12.91
CA GLU A 467 -38.96 18.55 13.15
C GLU A 467 -39.79 19.01 11.94
N GLU A 468 -39.28 18.87 10.71
CA GLU A 468 -39.99 19.15 9.47
C GLU A 468 -41.25 18.28 9.31
N SER A 469 -41.17 16.98 9.64
CA SER A 469 -42.34 16.10 9.62
C SER A 469 -43.33 16.39 10.75
N ARG A 470 -42.89 16.91 11.91
CA ARG A 470 -43.78 17.40 12.98
C ARG A 470 -44.46 18.72 12.62
N HIS A 471 -43.80 19.59 11.85
CA HIS A 471 -44.38 20.85 11.37
C HIS A 471 -45.39 20.67 10.23
N LYS A 472 -45.40 19.50 9.57
CA LYS A 472 -46.53 19.05 8.74
C LYS A 472 -47.64 18.60 9.69
N SER A 473 -48.54 19.52 10.07
CA SER A 473 -49.69 19.18 10.91
C SER A 473 -50.47 18.02 10.30
N ALA A 474 -50.77 16.99 11.10
CA ALA A 474 -51.49 15.77 10.70
C ALA A 474 -52.89 16.02 10.09
N HIS A 475 -53.35 17.26 10.06
CA HIS A 475 -54.43 17.73 9.20
C HIS A 475 -53.86 18.73 8.22
N GLU A 476 -53.55 18.24 7.02
CA GLU A 476 -53.32 19.06 5.84
C GLU A 476 -54.56 19.93 5.64
N LYS A 477 -54.43 21.24 5.86
CA LYS A 477 -55.51 22.18 5.54
C LYS A 477 -55.74 22.09 4.03
N MET A 478 -57.01 22.12 3.60
CA MET A 478 -57.36 22.17 2.18
C MET A 478 -56.46 23.17 1.44
N SER A 479 -55.90 22.74 0.32
CA SER A 479 -55.08 23.58 -0.54
C SER A 479 -55.84 24.84 -0.95
N ASN A 480 -55.15 25.95 -1.21
CA ASN A 480 -55.78 27.21 -1.62
C ASN A 480 -56.74 27.03 -2.82
N MET A 481 -56.44 26.07 -3.69
CA MET A 481 -57.29 25.71 -4.84
C MET A 481 -58.57 24.97 -4.41
N GLU A 482 -58.47 24.03 -3.47
CA GLU A 482 -59.60 23.29 -2.91
C GLU A 482 -60.52 24.20 -2.10
N LEU A 483 -59.95 25.16 -1.35
CA LEU A 483 -60.70 26.22 -0.66
C LEU A 483 -61.47 27.11 -1.64
N LEU A 484 -60.92 27.38 -2.82
CA LEU A 484 -61.59 28.17 -3.85
C LEU A 484 -62.76 27.40 -4.47
N GLN A 485 -62.56 26.11 -4.75
CA GLN A 485 -63.60 25.22 -5.31
C GLN A 485 -64.75 24.99 -4.31
N ASN A 486 -64.42 24.82 -3.04
CA ASN A 486 -65.40 24.64 -1.96
C ASN A 486 -65.97 25.95 -1.40
N LYS A 487 -65.65 27.10 -2.01
CA LYS A 487 -66.03 28.43 -1.51
C LYS A 487 -67.54 28.62 -1.34
N SER A 488 -68.35 28.14 -2.30
CA SER A 488 -69.82 28.23 -2.22
C SER A 488 -70.37 27.33 -1.11
N LEU A 489 -69.86 26.11 -0.99
CA LEU A 489 -70.24 25.15 0.05
C LEU A 489 -69.88 25.67 1.46
N LEU A 490 -68.66 26.16 1.63
CA LEU A 490 -68.18 26.75 2.89
C LEU A 490 -68.95 28.02 3.26
N LYS A 491 -69.38 28.83 2.27
CA LYS A 491 -70.23 30.00 2.48
C LYS A 491 -71.63 29.59 2.95
N ASN A 492 -72.22 28.55 2.35
CA ASN A 492 -73.54 28.04 2.74
C ASN A 492 -73.50 27.44 4.16
N ILE A 493 -72.49 26.64 4.48
CA ILE A 493 -72.28 26.08 5.84
C ILE A 493 -72.10 27.18 6.88
N ALA A 494 -71.40 28.26 6.55
CA ALA A 494 -71.24 29.42 7.43
C ALA A 494 -72.55 30.23 7.62
N GLN A 495 -73.46 30.20 6.65
CA GLN A 495 -74.75 30.88 6.71
C GLN A 495 -75.84 30.05 7.41
N GLU A 496 -75.80 28.72 7.29
CA GLU A 496 -76.80 27.82 7.88
C GLU A 496 -76.70 27.64 9.40
N GLN A 497 -75.62 28.11 10.06
CA GLN A 497 -75.42 28.12 11.53
C GLN A 497 -75.72 26.80 12.30
N VAL A 498 -75.83 25.65 11.64
CA VAL A 498 -76.13 24.37 12.32
C VAL A 498 -74.96 23.89 13.22
N VAL A 499 -73.73 24.35 12.94
CA VAL A 499 -72.54 24.03 13.75
C VAL A 499 -71.96 25.33 14.30
N LYS A 500 -71.85 25.46 15.63
CA LYS A 500 -71.27 26.63 16.33
C LYS A 500 -69.74 26.73 16.11
N THR A 501 -69.30 26.90 14.87
CA THR A 501 -67.90 27.12 14.51
C THR A 501 -67.71 28.53 13.97
N LYS A 502 -66.79 29.29 14.59
CA LYS A 502 -66.46 30.66 14.20
C LYS A 502 -65.58 30.65 12.94
N PHE A 503 -66.14 31.04 11.80
CA PHE A 503 -65.38 31.18 10.56
C PHE A 503 -64.71 32.57 10.46
N ARG A 504 -63.39 32.61 10.19
CA ARG A 504 -62.66 33.85 9.91
C ARG A 504 -62.45 33.98 8.41
N LYS A 505 -62.93 35.08 7.81
CA LYS A 505 -62.75 35.40 6.39
C LYS A 505 -61.28 35.77 6.14
N VAL A 506 -60.61 35.05 5.25
CA VAL A 506 -59.24 35.35 4.80
C VAL A 506 -59.26 35.56 3.29
N ASN A 507 -58.65 36.64 2.81
CA ASN A 507 -58.50 36.90 1.38
C ASN A 507 -57.29 36.11 0.88
N VAL A 508 -57.50 35.21 -0.08
CA VAL A 508 -56.44 34.43 -0.72
C VAL A 508 -56.26 34.98 -2.13
N SER A 509 -55.05 35.46 -2.45
CA SER A 509 -54.64 35.93 -3.77
C SER A 509 -53.88 34.81 -4.48
N MET A 510 -54.20 34.53 -5.74
CA MET A 510 -53.39 33.65 -6.59
C MET A 510 -52.23 34.47 -7.18
N LYS A 511 -51.09 34.48 -6.49
CA LYS A 511 -49.80 34.78 -7.10
C LYS A 511 -48.90 33.58 -6.95
#